data_AF-A0A958QIY8-F1
#
_entry.id   AF-A0A958QIY8-F1
#
_cell.length_a   1.000
_cell.length_b   1.000
_cell.length_c   1.000
_cell.angle_alpha   90.00
_cell.angle_beta   90.00
_cell.angle_gamma   90.00
#
_symmetry.space_group_name_H-M   'P 1'
#
loop_
_entity.id
_entity.type
_entity.pdbx_description
1 polymer ?
#
loop_
_entity_poly.entity_id
_entity_poly.type
_entity_poly.pdbx_seq_one_letter_code
_entity_poly.pdbx_strand_id
1 'polypeptide(L)'
;MKRLIILLQSFLLVCLISCGGSDSSSTLRSKLEQSSTAEAAVEAPPAELSEMEKAILKKFTGDLDDMVKRGAVRILVPYSMTYFFHDGAVERGPIAEAGRLLQQELQKKFA
;
A
#
# COMPACT_ATOMS: atom_id res chain seq x y z
N MET A 1 -46.07 19.97 5.47
CA MET A 1 -44.68 20.48 5.61
C MET A 1 -43.69 19.46 6.17
N LYS A 2 -44.01 18.72 7.25
CA LYS A 2 -43.11 17.68 7.81
C LYS A 2 -42.71 16.57 6.83
N ARG A 3 -43.62 16.12 5.94
CA ARG A 3 -43.32 15.11 4.91
C ARG A 3 -42.33 15.59 3.84
N LEU A 4 -42.35 16.89 3.50
CA LEU A 4 -41.41 17.49 2.55
C LEU A 4 -40.01 17.60 3.16
N ILE A 5 -39.92 17.94 4.46
CA ILE A 5 -38.66 18.00 5.20
C ILE A 5 -38.05 16.60 5.34
N ILE A 6 -38.86 15.58 5.62
CA ILE A 6 -38.39 14.18 5.72
C ILE A 6 -37.84 13.71 4.36
N LEU A 7 -38.55 13.98 3.26
CA LEU A 7 -38.09 13.60 1.91
C LEU A 7 -36.79 14.33 1.51
N LEU A 8 -36.64 15.61 1.87
CA LEU A 8 -35.41 16.37 1.60
C LEU A 8 -34.21 15.84 2.42
N GLN A 9 -34.44 15.46 3.68
CA GLN A 9 -33.41 14.88 4.56
C GLN A 9 -32.97 13.50 4.07
N SER A 10 -33.90 12.66 3.62
CA SER A 10 -33.58 11.36 3.03
C SER A 10 -32.78 11.48 1.73
N PHE A 11 -33.11 12.46 0.89
CA PHE A 11 -32.40 12.70 -0.36
C PHE A 11 -30.96 13.21 -0.12
N LEU A 12 -30.77 14.10 0.86
CA LEU A 12 -29.45 14.59 1.24
C LEU A 12 -28.54 13.48 1.81
N LEU A 13 -29.11 12.53 2.55
CA LEU A 13 -28.37 11.39 3.11
C LEU A 13 -27.91 10.39 2.04
N VAL A 14 -28.69 10.21 0.95
CA VAL A 14 -28.32 9.34 -0.18
C VAL A 14 -27.20 9.96 -1.03
N CYS A 15 -27.18 11.28 -1.20
CA CYS A 15 -26.13 11.96 -1.98
C CYS A 15 -24.73 11.86 -1.34
N LEU A 16 -24.63 11.75 -0.01
CA LEU A 16 -23.34 11.69 0.68
C LEU A 16 -22.69 10.29 0.65
N ILE A 17 -23.46 9.23 0.39
CA ILE A 17 -22.94 7.84 0.33
C ILE A 17 -22.52 7.46 -1.09
N SER A 18 -22.92 8.23 -2.10
CA SER A 18 -22.74 7.89 -3.52
C SER A 18 -21.68 8.74 -4.23
N CYS A 19 -20.52 8.95 -3.61
CA CYS A 19 -19.31 9.37 -4.32
C CYS A 19 -18.29 8.21 -4.30
N GLY A 20 -18.50 7.26 -5.20
CA GLY A 20 -17.71 6.05 -5.32
C GLY A 20 -18.22 5.13 -6.43
N GLY A 21 -18.60 5.69 -7.58
CA GLY A 21 -18.98 4.93 -8.78
C GLY A 21 -17.74 4.55 -9.58
N SER A 22 -17.22 3.34 -9.34
CA SER A 22 -16.15 2.72 -10.15
C SER A 22 -16.73 1.59 -11.00
N ASP A 23 -17.40 1.94 -12.11
CA ASP A 23 -17.75 0.97 -13.15
C ASP A 23 -16.60 0.86 -14.16
N SER A 24 -15.62 -0.01 -13.87
CA SER A 24 -14.54 -0.34 -14.83
C SER A 24 -13.98 -1.76 -14.68
N SER A 25 -14.53 -2.59 -13.79
CA SER A 25 -13.94 -3.91 -13.48
C SER A 25 -14.33 -5.05 -14.43
N SER A 26 -15.37 -4.92 -15.25
CA SER A 26 -15.80 -6.00 -16.16
C SER A 26 -14.93 -6.09 -17.43
N THR A 27 -14.42 -4.97 -17.94
CA THR A 27 -13.60 -4.93 -19.16
C THR A 27 -12.20 -5.50 -18.93
N LEU A 28 -11.61 -5.28 -17.74
CA LEU A 28 -10.24 -5.73 -17.42
C LEU A 28 -10.13 -7.26 -17.27
N ARG A 29 -11.21 -7.93 -16.88
CA ARG A 29 -11.21 -9.39 -16.71
C ARG A 29 -11.05 -10.13 -18.05
N SER A 30 -11.60 -9.59 -19.14
CA SER A 30 -11.43 -10.20 -20.47
C SER A 30 -10.00 -10.03 -21.02
N LYS A 31 -9.27 -9.00 -20.58
CA LYS A 31 -7.91 -8.71 -21.05
C LYS A 31 -6.83 -9.55 -20.35
N LEU A 32 -7.10 -10.05 -19.15
CA LEU A 32 -6.16 -10.89 -18.39
C LEU A 32 -6.19 -12.36 -18.82
N GLU A 33 -7.29 -12.85 -19.40
CA GLU A 33 -7.42 -14.24 -19.87
C GLU A 33 -6.71 -14.50 -21.21
N GLN A 34 -6.32 -13.47 -21.95
CA GLN A 34 -5.74 -13.60 -23.29
C GLN A 34 -4.22 -13.37 -23.35
N SER A 35 -3.56 -13.26 -22.19
CA SER A 35 -2.11 -13.13 -22.06
C SER A 35 -1.51 -14.29 -21.26
N SER A 36 -1.91 -15.51 -21.59
CA SER A 36 -1.20 -16.72 -21.15
C SER A 36 -0.93 -17.60 -22.37
N THR A 37 0.05 -17.19 -23.16
CA THR A 37 0.81 -18.08 -24.04
C THR A 37 2.28 -17.84 -23.72
N ALA A 38 2.81 -18.79 -22.97
CA ALA A 38 4.21 -19.10 -22.65
C ALA A 38 5.28 -18.13 -23.16
N GLU A 39 5.89 -17.41 -22.22
CA GLU A 39 7.29 -17.00 -22.30
C GLU A 39 8.05 -17.69 -21.17
N ALA A 40 9.16 -18.32 -21.54
CA ALA A 40 9.81 -19.42 -20.84
C ALA A 40 10.21 -19.08 -19.40
N ALA A 41 9.81 -19.95 -18.47
CA ALA A 41 10.35 -20.00 -17.12
C ALA A 41 11.81 -20.46 -17.19
N VAL A 42 12.74 -19.51 -17.09
CA VAL A 42 14.08 -19.82 -16.60
C VAL A 42 13.90 -20.15 -15.12
N GLU A 43 14.01 -21.42 -14.77
CA GLU A 43 13.92 -21.89 -13.39
C GLU A 43 15.19 -21.43 -12.66
N ALA A 44 15.16 -20.20 -12.15
CA ALA A 44 16.15 -19.72 -11.20
C ALA A 44 16.06 -20.62 -9.95
N PRO A 45 17.19 -21.05 -9.37
CA PRO A 45 17.18 -21.80 -8.12
C PRO A 45 16.40 -20.98 -7.07
N PRO A 46 15.62 -21.65 -6.19
CA PRO A 46 14.84 -20.94 -5.19
C PRO A 46 15.79 -20.07 -4.37
N ALA A 47 15.67 -18.75 -4.53
CA ALA A 47 16.45 -17.80 -3.77
C ALA A 47 16.07 -17.97 -2.30
N GLU A 48 16.97 -18.54 -1.50
CA GLU A 48 16.77 -18.62 -0.06
C GLU A 48 16.73 -17.20 0.50
N LEU A 49 15.55 -16.80 0.99
CA LEU A 49 15.39 -15.51 1.63
C LEU A 49 16.27 -15.45 2.88
N SER A 50 16.97 -14.34 3.07
CA SER A 50 17.63 -14.01 4.32
C SER A 50 16.61 -13.95 5.47
N GLU A 51 17.09 -14.14 6.70
CA GLU A 51 16.25 -14.02 7.90
C GLU A 51 15.58 -12.64 8.01
N MET A 52 16.26 -11.59 7.53
CA MET A 52 15.70 -10.24 7.47
C MET A 52 14.54 -10.15 6.47
N GLU A 53 14.68 -10.70 5.27
CA GLU A 53 13.61 -10.72 4.26
C GLU A 53 12.40 -11.51 4.76
N LYS A 54 12.61 -12.67 5.38
CA LYS A 54 11.54 -13.45 6.03
C LYS A 54 10.82 -12.64 7.12
N ALA A 55 11.57 -11.90 7.94
CA ALA A 55 11.01 -11.06 8.99
C ALA A 55 10.23 -9.84 8.43
N ILE A 56 10.54 -9.37 7.22
CA ILE A 56 9.79 -8.30 6.53
C ILE A 56 8.50 -8.83 5.91
N LEU A 57 8.51 -10.04 5.34
CA LEU A 57 7.33 -10.64 4.74
C LEU A 57 6.32 -11.14 5.78
N LYS A 58 6.76 -11.42 7.01
CA LYS A 58 5.85 -11.76 8.10
C LYS A 58 4.84 -10.63 8.33
N LYS A 59 3.56 -11.02 8.42
CA LYS A 59 2.46 -10.11 8.78
C LYS A 59 2.80 -9.42 10.10
N PHE A 60 2.71 -8.09 10.09
CA PHE A 60 2.93 -7.25 11.27
C PHE A 60 1.62 -6.55 11.61
N THR A 61 1.17 -6.71 12.86
CA THR A 61 -0.07 -6.09 13.39
C THR A 61 0.18 -5.34 14.70
N GLY A 62 1.46 -5.16 15.05
CA GLY A 62 1.85 -4.43 16.25
C GLY A 62 1.65 -2.92 16.08
N ASP A 63 1.75 -2.22 17.19
CA ASP A 63 1.66 -0.76 17.26
C ASP A 63 3.05 -0.10 17.15
N LEU A 64 3.15 1.17 17.58
CA LEU A 64 4.40 1.92 17.57
C LEU A 64 5.47 1.29 18.46
N ASP A 65 5.11 0.80 19.64
CA ASP A 65 6.07 0.24 20.58
C ASP A 65 6.69 -1.04 19.98
N ASP A 66 5.86 -1.85 19.32
CA ASP A 66 6.33 -3.05 18.62
C ASP A 66 7.17 -2.72 17.38
N MET A 67 6.89 -1.61 16.68
CA MET A 67 7.73 -1.13 15.57
C MET A 67 9.12 -0.69 16.06
N VAL A 68 9.19 0.02 17.20
CA VAL A 68 10.45 0.46 17.81
C VAL A 68 11.27 -0.75 18.27
N LYS A 69 10.65 -1.71 18.98
CA LYS A 69 11.34 -2.95 19.41
C LYS A 69 11.93 -3.73 18.23
N ARG A 70 11.23 -3.75 17.09
CA ARG A 70 11.69 -4.40 15.86
C ARG A 70 12.74 -3.59 15.10
N GLY A 71 12.87 -2.29 15.38
CA GLY A 71 13.83 -1.40 14.74
C GLY A 71 13.54 -1.10 13.26
N ALA A 72 12.30 -1.30 12.81
CA ALA A 72 11.93 -1.12 11.40
C ALA A 72 10.50 -0.59 11.26
N VAL A 73 10.35 0.51 10.52
CA VAL A 73 9.07 1.16 10.23
C VAL A 73 8.60 0.77 8.82
N ARG A 74 7.33 0.41 8.66
CA ARG A 74 6.73 0.13 7.35
C ARG A 74 5.84 1.31 6.95
N ILE A 75 6.09 1.88 5.77
CA ILE A 75 5.38 3.05 5.25
C ILE A 75 4.68 2.64 3.95
N LEU A 76 3.35 2.77 3.91
CA LEU A 76 2.59 2.54 2.69
C LEU A 76 2.74 3.76 1.77
N VAL A 77 3.31 3.55 0.59
CA VAL A 77 3.56 4.62 -0.38
C VAL A 77 3.25 4.13 -1.80
N PRO A 78 2.68 4.96 -2.67
CA PRO A 78 2.57 4.64 -4.09
C PRO A 78 3.95 4.59 -4.74
N TYR A 79 4.23 3.50 -5.46
CA TYR A 79 5.44 3.40 -6.26
C TYR A 79 5.37 4.37 -7.46
N SER A 80 6.20 5.42 -7.43
CA SER A 80 6.26 6.44 -8.49
C SER A 80 7.53 7.27 -8.35
N MET A 81 8.02 7.83 -9.46
CA MET A 81 9.20 8.71 -9.42
C MET A 81 9.00 9.95 -8.54
N THR A 82 7.75 10.36 -8.29
CA THR A 82 7.41 11.50 -7.43
C THR A 82 7.52 11.19 -5.95
N TYR A 83 7.17 9.96 -5.53
CA TYR A 83 7.09 9.60 -4.10
C TYR A 83 8.22 8.67 -3.64
N PHE A 84 8.32 7.50 -4.26
CA PHE A 84 9.25 6.42 -3.91
C PHE A 84 9.53 5.58 -5.14
N PHE A 85 10.81 5.39 -5.46
CA PHE A 85 11.26 4.57 -6.57
C PHE A 85 12.64 3.96 -6.28
N HIS A 86 12.99 2.90 -7.00
CA HIS A 86 14.33 2.34 -6.96
C HIS A 86 15.18 2.88 -8.12
N ASP A 87 16.39 3.31 -7.80
CA ASP A 87 17.45 3.61 -8.76
C ASP A 87 18.56 2.55 -8.58
N GLY A 88 18.50 1.50 -9.40
CA GLY A 88 19.26 0.28 -9.16
C GLY A 88 18.88 -0.37 -7.82
N ALA A 89 19.87 -0.63 -6.98
CA ALA A 89 19.68 -1.20 -5.64
C ALA A 89 19.44 -0.13 -4.54
N VAL A 90 19.23 1.14 -4.92
CA VAL A 90 19.08 2.24 -3.97
C VAL A 90 17.67 2.81 -4.02
N GLU A 91 17.04 2.91 -2.86
CA GLU A 91 15.75 3.58 -2.70
C GLU A 91 15.92 5.11 -2.81
N ARG A 92 15.04 5.75 -3.59
CA ARG A 92 15.04 7.19 -3.87
C ARG A 92 13.64 7.78 -3.73
N GLY A 93 13.61 9.11 -3.66
CA GLY A 93 12.39 9.89 -3.57
C GLY A 93 12.18 10.54 -2.19
N PRO A 94 11.30 11.54 -2.11
CA PRO A 94 11.09 12.29 -0.88
C PRO A 94 10.55 11.42 0.26
N ILE A 95 9.72 10.41 -0.04
CA ILE A 95 9.17 9.52 0.98
C ILE A 95 10.22 8.54 1.50
N ALA A 96 11.14 8.07 0.65
CA ALA A 96 12.26 7.24 1.09
C ALA A 96 13.11 7.98 2.14
N GLU A 97 13.49 9.23 1.83
CA GLU A 97 14.31 10.03 2.74
C GLU A 97 13.55 10.39 4.02
N ALA A 98 12.30 10.85 3.90
CA ALA A 98 11.47 11.13 5.07
C ALA A 98 11.26 9.90 5.96
N GLY A 99 11.10 8.71 5.36
CA GLY A 99 10.98 7.46 6.08
C GLY A 99 12.24 7.09 6.86
N ARG A 100 13.42 7.27 6.26
CA ARG A 100 14.71 7.01 6.91
C ARG A 100 14.94 7.98 8.08
N LEU A 101 14.64 9.26 7.89
CA LEU A 101 14.70 10.26 8.96
C LEU A 101 13.71 9.94 10.09
N LEU A 102 12.47 9.57 9.76
CA LEU A 102 11.47 9.16 10.73
C LEU A 102 11.96 7.97 11.57
N GLN A 103 12.50 6.94 10.94
CA GLN A 103 13.03 5.78 11.65
C GLN A 103 14.16 6.19 12.61
N GLN A 104 15.08 7.05 12.16
CA GLN A 104 16.15 7.56 13.02
C GLN A 104 15.62 8.35 14.22
N GLU A 105 14.64 9.24 14.02
CA GLU A 105 14.05 10.03 15.08
C GLU A 105 13.24 9.18 16.07
N LEU A 106 12.50 8.18 15.58
CA LEU A 106 11.82 7.22 16.46
C LEU A 106 12.82 6.42 17.30
N GLN A 107 13.91 5.95 16.68
CA GLN A 107 14.95 5.24 17.43
C GLN A 107 15.57 6.13 18.50
N LYS A 108 15.91 7.39 18.18
CA LYS A 108 16.49 8.33 19.17
C LYS A 108 15.54 8.64 20.32
N LYS A 109 14.23 8.66 20.06
CA LYS A 109 13.22 9.07 21.05
C LYS A 109 12.78 7.94 21.97
N PHE A 110 12.81 6.69 21.48
CA PHE A 110 12.21 5.54 22.17
C PHE A 110 13.19 4.40 22.48
N ALA A 111 14.45 4.46 22.02
CA ALA A 111 15.52 3.53 22.39
C ALA A 111 16.39 4.08 23.51
#